data_AF-A0A7X5HU21-F1
#
_entry.id   AF-A0A7X5HU21-F1
#
_cell.length_a   1.000
_cell.length_b   1.000
_cell.length_c   1.000
_cell.angle_alpha   90.00
_cell.angle_beta   90.00
_cell.angle_gamma   90.00
#
_symmetry.space_group_name_H-M   'P 1'
#
loop_
_entity.id
_entity.type
_entity.pdbx_description
1 polymer ?
#
loop_
_entity_poly.entity_id
_entity_poly.type
_entity_poly.pdbx_seq_one_letter_code
_entity_poly.pdbx_strand_id
1 'polypeptide(L)'
;MELLLDVHCHTVASGHAYSTLYENVRGAKERGLQVLGIADHGPAMPGSAYIFYFQNLWVVPGEIEGVRILKGVEANIVDTKGGIDMKPEDLKGLDYAIASLHSPCIRYGSKAENTKALVGAMGNPWVRIIGHPDDARYPLDYEELVRAAKDSNVLLELNNTSLSPLSFRQQADVAVMTILELSAKHNHPVIANSDAHIAFDVGNFGNVRPLLEESGFPRELVVNADPQGFLEWLAAGSGK
;
A
#
# COMPACT_ATOMS: atom_id res chain seq x y z
N MET A 1 8.16 -18.44 -2.03
CA MET A 1 6.68 -18.57 -2.00
C MET A 1 6.08 -17.85 -3.20
N GLU A 2 4.91 -18.23 -3.72
CA GLU A 2 4.22 -17.41 -4.74
C GLU A 2 3.51 -16.22 -4.09
N LEU A 3 3.57 -15.04 -4.72
CA LEU A 3 2.88 -13.81 -4.30
C LEU A 3 1.93 -13.47 -5.43
N LEU A 4 0.63 -13.57 -5.16
CA LEU A 4 -0.42 -13.68 -6.18
C LEU A 4 -1.30 -12.43 -6.27
N LEU A 5 -1.01 -11.40 -5.47
CA LEU A 5 -1.67 -10.10 -5.55
C LEU A 5 -0.68 -8.95 -5.42
N ASP A 6 -1.01 -7.84 -6.04
CA ASP A 6 -0.32 -6.56 -5.95
C ASP A 6 -1.37 -5.43 -5.93
N VAL A 7 -1.46 -4.70 -4.84
CA VAL A 7 -2.53 -3.71 -4.62
C VAL A 7 -2.01 -2.29 -4.44
N HIS A 8 -0.73 -2.05 -4.77
CA HIS A 8 -0.17 -0.71 -4.85
C HIS A 8 0.44 -0.53 -6.24
N CYS A 9 -0.38 -0.09 -7.19
CA CYS A 9 0.04 0.20 -8.55
C CYS A 9 -0.56 1.53 -9.01
N HIS A 10 0.25 2.33 -9.69
CA HIS A 10 -0.11 3.65 -10.19
C HIS A 10 -0.38 3.61 -11.68
N THR A 11 -1.23 4.53 -12.12
CA THR A 11 -1.54 4.75 -13.53
C THR A 11 -1.11 6.15 -13.96
N VAL A 12 -1.22 6.45 -15.25
CA VAL A 12 -1.02 7.81 -15.80
C VAL A 12 -1.82 8.89 -15.08
N ALA A 13 -2.86 8.54 -14.30
CA ALA A 13 -3.60 9.48 -13.47
C ALA A 13 -2.75 10.11 -12.35
N SER A 14 -1.71 9.42 -11.86
CA SER A 14 -0.76 9.97 -10.86
C SER A 14 0.21 11.03 -11.44
N GLY A 15 0.22 11.24 -12.76
CA GLY A 15 1.05 12.25 -13.45
C GLY A 15 2.54 11.90 -13.59
N HIS A 16 3.06 10.99 -12.77
CA HIS A 16 4.44 10.49 -12.83
C HIS A 16 4.55 8.96 -12.93
N ALA A 17 3.44 8.31 -13.26
CA ALA A 17 3.40 6.93 -13.72
C ALA A 17 3.05 6.87 -15.21
N TYR A 18 3.43 5.78 -15.86
CA TYR A 18 3.57 5.70 -17.32
C TYR A 18 2.70 4.63 -17.98
N SER A 19 1.76 4.04 -17.23
CA SER A 19 0.87 3.00 -17.72
C SER A 19 -0.58 3.30 -17.44
N THR A 20 -1.44 2.92 -18.36
CA THR A 20 -2.89 2.94 -18.20
C THR A 20 -3.34 1.79 -17.29
N LEU A 21 -4.58 1.87 -16.80
CA LEU A 21 -5.20 0.78 -16.06
C LEU A 21 -5.09 -0.56 -16.81
N TYR A 22 -5.40 -0.55 -18.12
CA TYR A 22 -5.41 -1.78 -18.91
C TYR A 22 -4.00 -2.35 -19.13
N GLU A 23 -2.98 -1.50 -19.30
CA GLU A 23 -1.59 -1.96 -19.37
C GLU A 23 -1.15 -2.62 -18.04
N ASN A 24 -1.54 -2.07 -16.89
CA ASN A 24 -1.28 -2.70 -15.60
C ASN A 24 -2.01 -4.05 -15.48
N VAL A 25 -3.25 -4.17 -15.95
CA VAL A 25 -3.97 -5.47 -16.00
C VAL A 25 -3.22 -6.49 -16.86
N ARG A 26 -2.71 -6.08 -18.03
CA ARG A 26 -1.91 -6.95 -18.89
C ARG A 26 -0.62 -7.40 -18.19
N GLY A 27 0.09 -6.49 -17.53
CA GLY A 27 1.28 -6.81 -16.74
C GLY A 27 1.00 -7.77 -15.58
N ALA A 28 -0.14 -7.61 -14.89
CA ALA A 28 -0.60 -8.50 -13.83
C ALA A 28 -0.90 -9.91 -14.36
N LYS A 29 -1.64 -10.01 -15.48
CA LYS A 29 -1.94 -11.28 -16.15
C LYS A 29 -0.68 -12.02 -16.58
N GLU A 30 0.27 -11.32 -17.21
CA GLU A 30 1.53 -11.91 -17.69
C GLU A 30 2.39 -12.49 -16.55
N ARG A 31 2.21 -11.98 -15.32
CA ARG A 31 2.86 -12.48 -14.10
C ARG A 31 2.04 -13.46 -13.29
N GLY A 32 0.84 -13.81 -13.77
CA GLY A 32 -0.04 -14.75 -13.08
C GLY A 32 -0.63 -14.20 -11.77
N LEU A 33 -0.71 -12.87 -11.60
CA LEU A 33 -1.42 -12.29 -10.47
C LEU A 33 -2.93 -12.59 -10.60
N GLN A 34 -3.55 -12.92 -9.48
CA GLN A 34 -4.99 -13.14 -9.37
C GLN A 34 -5.75 -11.86 -9.02
N VAL A 35 -5.09 -10.96 -8.27
CA VAL A 35 -5.67 -9.69 -7.81
C VAL A 35 -4.71 -8.55 -8.12
N LEU A 36 -5.23 -7.49 -8.74
CA LEU A 36 -4.54 -6.23 -8.98
C LEU A 36 -5.32 -5.10 -8.34
N GLY A 37 -4.64 -4.22 -7.61
CA GLY A 37 -5.21 -2.97 -7.12
C GLY A 37 -4.59 -1.77 -7.81
N ILE A 38 -5.42 -0.85 -8.28
CA ILE A 38 -4.97 0.50 -8.66
C ILE A 38 -5.06 1.40 -7.42
N ALA A 39 -4.03 2.21 -7.18
CA ALA A 39 -3.94 3.07 -6.01
C ALA A 39 -3.22 4.39 -6.37
N ASP A 40 -3.73 5.10 -7.36
CA ASP A 40 -3.18 6.41 -7.73
C ASP A 40 -3.17 7.39 -6.54
N HIS A 41 -2.23 8.34 -6.53
CA HIS A 41 -2.09 9.25 -5.39
C HIS A 41 -3.29 10.19 -5.26
N GLY A 42 -3.68 10.49 -4.02
CA GLY A 42 -4.66 11.52 -3.70
C GLY A 42 -4.28 12.94 -4.18
N PRO A 43 -5.24 13.88 -4.17
CA PRO A 43 -5.14 15.19 -4.82
C PRO A 43 -4.12 16.16 -4.17
N ALA A 44 -3.63 15.90 -2.96
CA ALA A 44 -2.58 16.72 -2.36
C ALA A 44 -1.22 16.52 -3.03
N MET A 45 -1.00 15.37 -3.67
CA MET A 45 0.22 15.10 -4.43
C MET A 45 0.26 16.00 -5.69
N PRO A 46 1.30 16.82 -5.89
CA PRO A 46 1.37 17.71 -7.04
C PRO A 46 1.31 16.95 -8.37
N GLY A 47 0.35 17.34 -9.23
CA GLY A 47 0.18 16.75 -10.56
C GLY A 47 -0.55 15.40 -10.60
N SER A 48 -1.06 14.93 -9.45
CA SER A 48 -1.84 13.70 -9.37
C SER A 48 -3.30 13.86 -9.79
N ALA A 49 -4.04 12.76 -9.70
CA ALA A 49 -5.44 12.61 -10.05
C ALA A 49 -6.33 13.61 -9.32
N TYR A 50 -7.25 14.23 -10.06
CA TYR A 50 -8.33 15.02 -9.48
C TYR A 50 -9.38 14.10 -8.83
N ILE A 51 -10.15 14.62 -7.87
CA ILE A 51 -11.08 13.82 -7.06
C ILE A 51 -12.12 13.04 -7.88
N PHE A 52 -12.53 13.57 -9.04
CA PHE A 52 -13.45 12.91 -9.97
C PHE A 52 -12.92 11.60 -10.55
N TYR A 53 -11.59 11.42 -10.58
CA TYR A 53 -10.99 10.14 -10.96
C TYR A 53 -11.50 9.04 -10.03
N PHE A 54 -11.29 9.21 -8.72
CA PHE A 54 -11.69 8.24 -7.68
C PHE A 54 -13.20 8.04 -7.63
N GLN A 55 -13.97 9.13 -7.66
CA GLN A 55 -15.44 9.08 -7.65
C GLN A 55 -16.01 8.32 -8.85
N ASN A 56 -15.27 8.22 -9.96
CA ASN A 56 -15.72 7.54 -11.17
C ASN A 56 -15.15 6.12 -11.33
N LEU A 57 -14.29 5.64 -10.42
CA LEU A 57 -13.69 4.30 -10.52
C LEU A 57 -14.71 3.15 -10.44
N TRP A 58 -15.93 3.41 -9.97
CA TRP A 58 -17.01 2.42 -9.96
C TRP A 58 -17.38 1.89 -11.36
N VAL A 59 -17.05 2.62 -12.43
CA VAL A 59 -17.28 2.16 -13.82
C VAL A 59 -16.30 1.07 -14.26
N VAL A 60 -15.19 0.90 -13.54
CA VAL A 60 -14.18 -0.12 -13.84
C VAL A 60 -14.73 -1.51 -13.46
N PRO A 61 -14.76 -2.48 -14.39
CA PRO A 61 -15.19 -3.84 -14.09
C PRO A 61 -14.43 -4.45 -12.92
N GLY A 62 -15.09 -5.30 -12.12
CA GLY A 62 -14.45 -6.02 -11.02
C GLY A 62 -13.47 -7.11 -11.46
N GLU A 63 -13.49 -7.50 -12.72
CA GLU A 63 -12.57 -8.47 -13.30
C GLU A 63 -12.29 -8.10 -14.76
N ILE A 64 -11.03 -8.15 -15.16
CA ILE A 64 -10.60 -7.88 -16.53
C ILE A 64 -9.55 -8.92 -16.90
N GLU A 65 -9.70 -9.58 -18.05
CA GLU A 65 -8.73 -10.57 -18.57
C GLU A 65 -8.42 -11.74 -17.60
N GLY A 66 -9.34 -12.03 -16.67
CA GLY A 66 -9.19 -13.07 -15.62
C GLY A 66 -8.48 -12.60 -14.35
N VAL A 67 -8.21 -11.30 -14.21
CA VAL A 67 -7.60 -10.69 -13.01
C VAL A 67 -8.66 -9.88 -12.26
N ARG A 68 -8.79 -10.11 -10.94
CA ARG A 68 -9.67 -9.34 -10.06
C ARG A 68 -9.12 -7.94 -9.86
N ILE A 69 -9.94 -6.91 -10.09
CA ILE A 69 -9.54 -5.50 -10.03
C ILE A 69 -10.12 -4.80 -8.82
N LEU A 70 -9.23 -4.33 -7.94
CA LEU A 70 -9.57 -3.50 -6.78
C LEU A 70 -9.32 -2.02 -7.07
N LYS A 71 -10.22 -1.17 -6.60
CA LYS A 71 -10.23 0.28 -6.80
C LYS A 71 -9.78 0.93 -5.50
N GLY A 72 -8.51 1.27 -5.41
CA GLY A 72 -7.92 1.92 -4.26
C GLY A 72 -7.57 3.39 -4.52
N VAL A 73 -7.00 3.98 -3.49
CA VAL A 73 -6.30 5.27 -3.53
C VAL A 73 -5.07 5.15 -2.63
N GLU A 74 -3.96 5.73 -3.05
CA GLU A 74 -2.89 6.05 -2.11
C GLU A 74 -3.11 7.47 -1.58
N ALA A 75 -3.81 7.55 -0.45
CA ALA A 75 -4.14 8.80 0.19
C ALA A 75 -2.91 9.39 0.89
N ASN A 76 -2.71 10.68 0.72
CA ASN A 76 -1.64 11.40 1.36
C ASN A 76 -2.04 11.77 2.79
N ILE A 77 -1.21 11.42 3.76
CA ILE A 77 -1.35 11.95 5.12
C ILE A 77 -0.86 13.40 5.11
N VAL A 78 -1.71 14.33 5.55
CA VAL A 78 -1.50 15.79 5.44
C VAL A 78 -1.29 16.49 6.78
N ASP A 79 -1.44 15.77 7.89
CA ASP A 79 -1.16 16.31 9.23
C ASP A 79 -0.64 15.25 10.21
N THR A 80 -0.12 15.71 11.35
CA THR A 80 0.45 14.83 12.40
C THR A 80 -0.61 14.16 13.29
N LYS A 81 -1.89 14.34 12.97
CA LYS A 81 -3.02 13.65 13.63
C LYS A 81 -3.57 12.51 12.78
N GLY A 82 -3.03 12.31 11.57
CA GLY A 82 -3.45 11.25 10.66
C GLY A 82 -4.59 11.63 9.72
N GLY A 83 -4.85 12.93 9.54
CA GLY A 83 -5.74 13.40 8.47
C GLY A 83 -5.19 13.01 7.10
N ILE A 84 -6.06 12.52 6.21
CA ILE A 84 -5.73 12.20 4.82
C ILE A 84 -6.39 13.17 3.85
N ASP A 85 -5.87 13.27 2.63
CA ASP A 85 -6.35 14.18 1.58
C ASP A 85 -7.62 13.72 0.83
N MET A 86 -8.39 12.83 1.45
CA MET A 86 -9.62 12.25 0.91
C MET A 86 -10.77 12.41 1.90
N LYS A 87 -11.93 12.88 1.44
CA LYS A 87 -13.14 12.94 2.28
C LYS A 87 -13.88 11.59 2.26
N PRO A 88 -14.69 11.27 3.29
CA PRO A 88 -15.50 10.05 3.31
C PRO A 88 -16.37 9.87 2.06
N GLU A 89 -16.91 10.96 1.51
CA GLU A 89 -17.73 10.92 0.30
C GLU A 89 -16.92 10.52 -0.95
N ASP A 90 -15.64 10.86 -1.00
CA ASP A 90 -14.74 10.55 -2.12
C ASP A 90 -14.20 9.12 -2.06
N LEU A 91 -14.09 8.58 -0.84
CA LEU A 91 -13.72 7.20 -0.58
C LEU A 91 -14.89 6.24 -0.81
N LYS A 92 -16.12 6.76 -0.93
CA LYS A 92 -17.31 5.96 -1.18
C LYS A 92 -17.23 5.33 -2.57
N GLY A 93 -17.17 4.00 -2.60
CA GLY A 93 -17.07 3.22 -3.84
C GLY A 93 -15.68 2.67 -4.12
N LEU A 94 -14.65 3.16 -3.41
CA LEU A 94 -13.34 2.52 -3.37
C LEU A 94 -13.39 1.28 -2.46
N ASP A 95 -12.53 0.31 -2.76
CA ASP A 95 -12.36 -0.93 -2.01
C ASP A 95 -11.47 -0.74 -0.78
N TYR A 96 -10.47 0.16 -0.87
CA TYR A 96 -9.53 0.48 0.22
C TYR A 96 -8.83 1.81 -0.03
N ALA A 97 -8.18 2.32 1.02
CA ALA A 97 -7.15 3.33 0.94
C ALA A 97 -5.83 2.79 1.53
N ILE A 98 -4.74 3.13 0.87
CA ILE A 98 -3.38 3.10 1.43
C ILE A 98 -3.13 4.51 1.99
N ALA A 99 -2.64 4.63 3.22
CA ALA A 99 -2.25 5.92 3.79
C ALA A 99 -0.73 6.01 3.90
N SER A 100 -0.15 7.06 3.31
CA SER A 100 1.30 7.19 3.13
C SER A 100 1.81 8.59 3.50
N LEU A 101 3.08 8.66 3.93
CA LEU A 101 3.80 9.92 4.17
C LEU A 101 4.58 10.33 2.92
N HIS A 102 4.19 11.44 2.30
CA HIS A 102 4.85 11.97 1.12
C HIS A 102 5.42 13.36 1.39
N SER A 103 6.70 13.57 1.09
CA SER A 103 7.38 14.86 1.36
C SER A 103 6.77 16.09 0.66
N PRO A 104 6.10 15.97 -0.50
CA PRO A 104 5.30 17.07 -1.06
C PRO A 104 4.05 17.43 -0.25
N CYS A 105 3.52 16.49 0.54
CA CYS A 105 2.23 16.59 1.22
C CYS A 105 2.38 16.85 2.73
N ILE A 106 3.47 16.35 3.32
CA ILE A 106 3.80 16.49 4.74
C ILE A 106 5.32 16.57 4.89
N ARG A 107 5.81 17.45 5.77
CA ARG A 107 7.25 17.56 6.05
C ARG A 107 7.75 16.33 6.83
N TYR A 108 9.04 16.01 6.70
CA TYR A 108 9.71 15.07 7.59
C TYR A 108 9.61 15.56 9.05
N GLY A 109 8.94 14.78 9.90
CA GLY A 109 8.76 15.06 11.32
C GLY A 109 9.71 14.26 12.21
N SER A 110 9.59 14.48 13.52
CA SER A 110 10.23 13.63 14.53
C SER A 110 9.64 12.22 14.55
N LYS A 111 10.35 11.27 15.17
CA LYS A 111 9.88 9.88 15.35
C LYS A 111 8.45 9.81 15.90
N ALA A 112 8.16 10.62 16.90
CA ALA A 112 6.84 10.67 17.53
C ALA A 112 5.77 11.29 16.61
N GLU A 113 6.09 12.36 15.87
CA GLU A 113 5.13 12.99 14.95
C GLU A 113 4.76 12.07 13.78
N ASN A 114 5.75 11.42 13.17
CA ASN A 114 5.53 10.52 12.03
C ASN A 114 4.73 9.28 12.45
N THR A 115 5.11 8.66 13.59
CA THR A 115 4.39 7.50 14.14
C THR A 115 2.95 7.87 14.45
N LYS A 116 2.72 9.02 15.12
CA LYS A 116 1.37 9.50 15.42
C LYS A 116 0.54 9.77 14.15
N ALA A 117 1.16 10.28 13.10
CA ALA A 117 0.48 10.53 11.83
C ALA A 117 -0.01 9.21 11.20
N LEU A 118 0.86 8.20 11.11
CA LEU A 118 0.51 6.87 10.58
C LEU A 118 -0.56 6.18 11.44
N VAL A 119 -0.35 6.14 12.77
CA VAL A 119 -1.30 5.53 13.72
C VAL A 119 -2.65 6.24 13.69
N GLY A 120 -2.66 7.57 13.59
CA GLY A 120 -3.89 8.36 13.47
C GLY A 120 -4.67 8.03 12.19
N ALA A 121 -3.97 7.80 11.08
CA ALA A 121 -4.61 7.46 9.80
C ALA A 121 -5.32 6.10 9.85
N MET A 122 -4.85 5.15 10.67
CA MET A 122 -5.51 3.86 10.90
C MET A 122 -6.91 4.00 11.52
N GLY A 123 -7.23 5.15 12.14
CA GLY A 123 -8.57 5.44 12.66
C GLY A 123 -9.61 5.73 11.57
N ASN A 124 -9.20 5.90 10.31
CA ASN A 124 -10.09 6.04 9.18
C ASN A 124 -10.53 4.66 8.67
N PRO A 125 -11.83 4.34 8.60
CA PRO A 125 -12.31 2.99 8.27
C PRO A 125 -12.00 2.53 6.84
N TRP A 126 -11.67 3.45 5.93
CA TRP A 126 -11.21 3.10 4.58
C TRP A 126 -9.72 2.81 4.51
N VAL A 127 -8.92 3.26 5.48
CA VAL A 127 -7.48 2.96 5.51
C VAL A 127 -7.31 1.51 5.90
N ARG A 128 -6.85 0.70 4.95
CA ARG A 128 -6.64 -0.74 5.14
C ARG A 128 -5.15 -1.10 5.13
N ILE A 129 -4.31 -0.21 4.62
CA ILE A 129 -2.87 -0.43 4.47
C ILE A 129 -2.15 0.87 4.84
N ILE A 130 -1.05 0.77 5.59
CA ILE A 130 -0.05 1.85 5.67
C ILE A 130 1.00 1.60 4.59
N GLY A 131 1.13 2.55 3.66
CA GLY A 131 2.05 2.45 2.53
C GLY A 131 3.47 2.81 2.92
N HIS A 132 4.43 2.06 2.36
CA HIS A 132 5.89 2.21 2.53
C HIS A 132 6.33 2.88 3.84
N PRO A 133 6.01 2.31 5.03
CA PRO A 133 6.53 2.81 6.30
C PRO A 133 8.02 2.46 6.48
N ASP A 134 8.79 2.43 5.40
CA ASP A 134 10.17 1.93 5.32
C ASP A 134 11.18 3.01 4.91
N ASP A 135 10.78 4.28 4.86
CA ASP A 135 11.70 5.38 4.57
C ASP A 135 12.24 6.05 5.84
N ALA A 136 13.52 5.81 6.16
CA ALA A 136 14.15 6.36 7.37
C ALA A 136 14.23 7.91 7.42
N ARG A 137 13.90 8.61 6.34
CA ARG A 137 13.69 10.07 6.37
C ARG A 137 12.45 10.45 7.18
N TYR A 138 11.48 9.54 7.30
CA TYR A 138 10.43 9.55 8.30
C TYR A 138 10.77 8.52 9.37
N PRO A 139 11.59 8.85 10.38
CA PRO A 139 11.86 7.90 11.47
C PRO A 139 10.55 7.51 12.16
N LEU A 140 10.41 6.22 12.52
CA LEU A 140 9.22 5.64 13.14
C LEU A 140 9.55 4.87 14.41
N ASP A 141 8.57 4.78 15.30
CA ASP A 141 8.55 3.79 16.36
C ASP A 141 7.83 2.54 15.86
N TYR A 142 8.59 1.57 15.35
CA TYR A 142 8.03 0.39 14.70
C TYR A 142 7.26 -0.53 15.66
N GLU A 143 7.62 -0.57 16.95
CA GLU A 143 6.89 -1.37 17.94
C GLU A 143 5.49 -0.77 18.19
N GLU A 144 5.41 0.56 18.31
CA GLU A 144 4.11 1.25 18.40
C GLU A 144 3.29 1.06 17.11
N LEU A 145 3.92 1.23 15.95
CA LEU A 145 3.27 1.10 14.64
C LEU A 145 2.66 -0.28 14.43
N VAL A 146 3.42 -1.36 14.66
CA VAL A 146 2.95 -2.74 14.47
C VAL A 146 1.82 -3.09 15.43
N ARG A 147 1.89 -2.63 16.68
CA ARG A 147 0.82 -2.84 17.66
C ARG A 147 -0.46 -2.10 17.24
N ALA A 148 -0.35 -0.84 16.82
CA ALA A 148 -1.50 -0.07 16.35
C ALA A 148 -2.12 -0.66 15.09
N ALA A 149 -1.30 -1.14 14.15
CA ALA A 149 -1.74 -1.81 12.93
C ALA A 149 -2.54 -3.07 13.24
N LYS A 150 -2.07 -3.88 14.19
CA LYS A 150 -2.78 -5.05 14.70
C LYS A 150 -4.10 -4.67 15.37
N ASP A 151 -4.09 -3.71 16.28
CA ASP A 151 -5.29 -3.30 17.04
C ASP A 151 -6.37 -2.70 16.11
N SER A 152 -5.96 -2.03 15.03
CA SER A 152 -6.85 -1.38 14.05
C SER A 152 -7.21 -2.29 12.87
N ASN A 153 -6.66 -3.51 12.80
CA ASN A 153 -6.80 -4.42 11.66
C ASN A 153 -6.43 -3.74 10.32
N VAL A 154 -5.26 -3.11 10.28
CA VAL A 154 -4.64 -2.44 9.13
C VAL A 154 -3.33 -3.14 8.81
N LEU A 155 -3.03 -3.40 7.54
CA LEU A 155 -1.79 -4.06 7.11
C LEU A 155 -0.62 -3.06 7.03
N LEU A 156 0.59 -3.54 7.28
CA LEU A 156 1.82 -2.82 6.98
C LEU A 156 2.41 -3.29 5.66
N GLU A 157 2.75 -2.34 4.80
CA GLU A 157 3.34 -2.62 3.48
C GLU A 157 4.85 -2.89 3.57
N LEU A 158 5.29 -3.89 2.81
CA LEU A 158 6.68 -4.09 2.39
C LEU A 158 6.79 -3.65 0.94
N ASN A 159 7.42 -2.50 0.69
CA ASN A 159 7.35 -1.87 -0.61
C ASN A 159 8.58 -2.23 -1.47
N ASN A 160 8.35 -2.85 -2.63
CA ASN A 160 9.44 -3.32 -3.47
C ASN A 160 10.26 -2.19 -4.11
N THR A 161 9.60 -1.07 -4.44
CA THR A 161 10.27 0.11 -5.00
C THR A 161 11.12 0.80 -3.94
N SER A 162 10.72 0.81 -2.66
CA SER A 162 11.56 1.33 -1.57
C SER A 162 12.94 0.71 -1.53
N LEU A 163 13.01 -0.60 -1.77
CA LEU A 163 14.23 -1.40 -1.72
C LEU A 163 15.09 -1.34 -2.99
N SER A 164 14.64 -0.64 -4.03
CA SER A 164 15.41 -0.47 -5.26
C SER A 164 16.69 0.34 -5.00
N PRO A 165 17.85 -0.01 -5.58
CA PRO A 165 19.05 0.83 -5.51
C PRO A 165 18.89 2.18 -6.20
N LEU A 166 17.85 2.34 -7.04
CA LEU A 166 17.49 3.60 -7.68
C LEU A 166 16.51 4.44 -6.83
N SER A 167 16.00 3.86 -5.73
CA SER A 167 15.11 4.55 -4.81
C SER A 167 15.83 5.68 -4.09
N PHE A 168 15.08 6.73 -3.80
CA PHE A 168 15.54 7.86 -3.00
C PHE A 168 15.18 7.69 -1.50
N ARG A 169 14.38 6.66 -1.14
CA ARG A 169 14.07 6.29 0.25
C ARG A 169 15.33 5.74 0.93
N GLN A 170 15.49 5.97 2.23
CA GLN A 170 16.72 5.64 2.95
C GLN A 170 16.51 4.46 3.90
N GLN A 171 17.47 3.52 3.93
CA GLN A 171 17.51 2.39 4.88
C GLN A 171 16.23 1.54 4.90
N ALA A 172 15.62 1.34 3.73
CA ALA A 172 14.36 0.59 3.59
C ALA A 172 14.52 -0.89 3.96
N ASP A 173 15.67 -1.47 3.69
CA ASP A 173 16.03 -2.83 4.11
C ASP A 173 15.99 -2.99 5.64
N VAL A 174 16.61 -2.06 6.37
CA VAL A 174 16.63 -2.06 7.84
C VAL A 174 15.21 -1.92 8.41
N ALA A 175 14.41 -1.02 7.83
CA ALA A 175 13.03 -0.82 8.23
C ALA A 175 12.16 -2.05 7.96
N VAL A 176 12.24 -2.63 6.77
CA VAL A 176 11.52 -3.84 6.39
C VAL A 176 11.87 -5.01 7.31
N MET A 177 13.16 -5.24 7.59
CA MET A 177 13.58 -6.29 8.52
C MET A 177 13.04 -6.06 9.95
N THR A 178 12.99 -4.81 10.40
CA THR A 178 12.41 -4.45 11.70
C THR A 178 10.89 -4.71 11.72
N ILE A 179 10.17 -4.34 10.66
CA ILE A 179 8.73 -4.60 10.51
C ILE A 179 8.46 -6.11 10.52
N LEU A 180 9.25 -6.90 9.80
CA LEU A 180 9.13 -8.36 9.76
C LEU A 180 9.34 -9.00 11.13
N GLU A 181 10.40 -8.63 11.84
CA GLU A 181 10.68 -9.14 13.19
C GLU A 181 9.52 -8.86 14.15
N LEU A 182 9.05 -7.61 14.18
CA LEU A 182 7.99 -7.17 15.08
C LEU A 182 6.62 -7.74 14.69
N SER A 183 6.33 -7.84 13.41
CA SER A 183 5.09 -8.45 12.91
C SER A 183 5.03 -9.93 13.26
N ALA A 184 6.15 -10.65 13.17
CA ALA A 184 6.23 -12.05 13.60
C ALA A 184 6.03 -12.18 15.12
N LYS A 185 6.71 -11.33 15.92
CA LYS A 185 6.55 -11.26 17.37
C LYS A 185 5.10 -11.02 17.80
N HIS A 186 4.36 -10.18 17.08
CA HIS A 186 2.98 -9.82 17.39
C HIS A 186 1.94 -10.65 16.64
N ASN A 187 2.34 -11.60 15.80
CA ASN A 187 1.45 -12.37 14.91
C ASN A 187 0.53 -11.45 14.09
N HIS A 188 1.13 -10.44 13.45
CA HIS A 188 0.45 -9.49 12.59
C HIS A 188 0.86 -9.74 11.13
N PRO A 189 -0.10 -9.84 10.19
CA PRO A 189 0.21 -10.05 8.79
C PRO A 189 0.76 -8.80 8.11
N VAL A 190 1.53 -8.99 7.05
CA VAL A 190 2.11 -7.95 6.19
C VAL A 190 1.67 -8.15 4.74
N ILE A 191 1.78 -7.08 3.94
CA ILE A 191 1.50 -7.11 2.50
C ILE A 191 2.70 -6.59 1.71
N ALA A 192 3.14 -7.32 0.70
CA ALA A 192 4.16 -6.86 -0.23
C ALA A 192 3.49 -6.22 -1.45
N ASN A 193 3.91 -5.03 -1.87
CA ASN A 193 3.43 -4.43 -3.13
C ASN A 193 4.59 -3.93 -3.98
N SER A 194 4.36 -3.84 -5.29
CA SER A 194 5.40 -3.36 -6.21
C SER A 194 5.60 -1.85 -6.13
N ASP A 195 4.54 -1.08 -5.84
CA ASP A 195 4.51 0.38 -6.02
C ASP A 195 4.81 0.74 -7.48
N ALA A 196 4.25 -0.06 -8.40
CA ALA A 196 4.56 0.02 -9.81
C ALA A 196 4.04 1.32 -10.42
N HIS A 197 4.97 2.10 -10.96
CA HIS A 197 4.69 3.29 -11.77
C HIS A 197 4.70 3.01 -13.27
N ILE A 198 4.93 1.76 -13.66
CA ILE A 198 4.89 1.27 -15.03
C ILE A 198 4.52 -0.22 -15.03
N ALA A 199 3.76 -0.68 -16.03
CA ALA A 199 3.26 -2.04 -16.10
C ALA A 199 4.37 -3.12 -16.06
N PHE A 200 5.60 -2.75 -16.43
CA PHE A 200 6.76 -3.63 -16.32
C PHE A 200 7.19 -3.93 -14.89
N ASP A 201 6.71 -3.21 -13.88
CA ASP A 201 7.01 -3.48 -12.47
C ASP A 201 5.82 -4.04 -11.67
N VAL A 202 4.61 -4.05 -12.24
CA VAL A 202 3.44 -4.68 -11.60
C VAL A 202 3.79 -6.12 -11.23
N GLY A 203 3.57 -6.55 -9.99
CA GLY A 203 3.91 -7.88 -9.49
C GLY A 203 5.41 -8.18 -9.37
N ASN A 204 6.27 -7.19 -9.54
CA ASN A 204 7.70 -7.33 -9.30
C ASN A 204 7.96 -7.26 -7.78
N PHE A 205 8.35 -8.40 -7.20
CA PHE A 205 8.70 -8.53 -5.79
C PHE A 205 10.17 -8.92 -5.59
N GLY A 206 11.02 -8.68 -6.59
CA GLY A 206 12.41 -9.14 -6.62
C GLY A 206 13.27 -8.63 -5.45
N ASN A 207 12.93 -7.48 -4.88
CA ASN A 207 13.68 -6.88 -3.77
C ASN A 207 13.10 -7.27 -2.40
N VAL A 208 11.78 -7.46 -2.29
CA VAL A 208 11.13 -7.87 -1.02
C VAL A 208 11.36 -9.35 -0.72
N ARG A 209 11.35 -10.22 -1.76
CA ARG A 209 11.46 -11.68 -1.59
C ARG A 209 12.70 -12.11 -0.80
N PRO A 210 13.92 -11.61 -1.09
CA PRO A 210 15.10 -11.96 -0.31
C PRO A 210 14.96 -11.64 1.19
N LEU A 211 14.35 -10.51 1.56
CA LEU A 211 14.16 -10.12 2.96
C LEU A 211 13.11 -11.00 3.67
N LEU A 212 12.04 -11.37 2.97
CA LEU A 212 11.07 -12.36 3.49
C LEU A 212 11.74 -13.72 3.75
N GLU A 213 12.63 -14.14 2.86
CA GLU A 213 13.37 -15.41 2.99
C GLU A 213 14.42 -15.35 4.10
N GLU A 214 15.21 -14.27 4.16
CA GLU A 214 16.25 -14.05 5.16
C GLU A 214 15.68 -13.97 6.58
N SER A 215 14.56 -13.27 6.76
CA SER A 215 13.87 -13.15 8.06
C SER A 215 13.22 -14.45 8.52
N GLY A 216 13.05 -15.44 7.64
CA GLY A 216 12.28 -16.65 7.94
C GLY A 216 10.82 -16.35 8.27
N PHE A 217 10.25 -15.29 7.71
CA PHE A 217 8.92 -14.80 8.08
C PHE A 217 7.82 -15.83 7.76
N PRO A 218 6.84 -16.07 8.66
CA PRO A 218 5.82 -17.10 8.44
C PRO A 218 4.99 -16.84 7.19
N ARG A 219 4.88 -17.84 6.31
CA ARG A 219 4.18 -17.72 5.02
C ARG A 219 2.70 -17.37 5.20
N GLU A 220 2.08 -17.86 6.26
CA GLU A 220 0.69 -17.59 6.64
C GLU A 220 0.44 -16.13 7.05
N LEU A 221 1.49 -15.37 7.38
CA LEU A 221 1.42 -13.95 7.70
C LEU A 221 1.72 -13.06 6.48
N VAL A 222 1.99 -13.63 5.30
CA VAL A 222 2.17 -12.87 4.05
C VAL A 222 0.88 -12.96 3.24
N VAL A 223 0.06 -11.91 3.29
CA VAL A 223 -1.30 -11.94 2.70
C VAL A 223 -1.29 -12.19 1.19
N ASN A 224 -0.20 -11.83 0.50
CA ASN A 224 -0.08 -12.03 -0.93
C ASN A 224 -0.13 -13.49 -1.36
N ALA A 225 0.13 -14.40 -0.44
CA ALA A 225 0.13 -15.83 -0.69
C ALA A 225 -1.26 -16.48 -0.52
N ASP A 226 -2.30 -15.68 -0.19
CA ASP A 226 -3.71 -16.08 -0.09
C ASP A 226 -4.66 -14.98 -0.59
N PRO A 227 -4.86 -14.86 -1.92
CA PRO A 227 -5.75 -13.86 -2.50
C PRO A 227 -7.20 -13.94 -2.02
N GLN A 228 -7.72 -15.15 -1.79
CA GLN A 228 -9.10 -15.32 -1.34
C GLN A 228 -9.25 -14.82 0.10
N GLY A 229 -8.34 -15.21 1.00
CA GLY A 229 -8.33 -14.71 2.37
C GLY A 229 -8.17 -13.19 2.45
N PHE A 230 -7.33 -12.60 1.57
CA PHE A 230 -7.21 -11.15 1.47
C PHE A 230 -8.52 -10.47 1.06
N LEU A 231 -9.23 -10.99 0.05
CA LEU A 231 -10.52 -10.43 -0.39
C LEU A 231 -11.61 -10.54 0.68
N GLU A 232 -11.65 -11.66 1.41
CA GLU A 232 -12.58 -11.85 2.53
C GLU A 232 -12.27 -10.91 3.70
N TRP A 233 -10.99 -10.77 4.05
CA TRP A 233 -10.53 -9.82 5.06
C TRP A 233 -10.89 -8.37 4.70
N LEU A 234 -10.72 -8.01 3.42
CA LEU A 234 -11.03 -6.68 2.93
C LEU A 234 -12.54 -6.38 2.98
N ALA A 235 -13.36 -7.36 2.59
CA ALA A 235 -14.82 -7.27 2.67
C ALA A 235 -15.31 -7.15 4.13
N ALA A 236 -14.70 -7.87 5.08
CA ALA A 236 -15.08 -7.82 6.49
C ALA A 236 -14.75 -6.46 7.16
N GLY A 237 -13.69 -5.79 6.69
CA GLY A 237 -13.31 -4.44 7.15
C GLY A 237 -14.13 -3.31 6.51
N SER A 238 -14.78 -3.61 5.38
CA SER A 238 -15.65 -2.67 4.68
C SER A 238 -17.00 -2.62 5.38
N GLY A 239 -17.14 -1.78 6.42
CA GLY A 239 -18.42 -1.48 7.07
C GLY A 239 -19.39 -0.69 6.18
N LYS A 240 -19.62 -1.17 4.94
CA LYS A 240 -20.60 -0.68 3.98
C LYS A 240 -21.95 -1.37 4.18
#